data_AF-A0A534JX79-F1
#
_entry.id   AF-A0A534JX79-F1
#
_cell.length_a   1.000
_cell.length_b   1.000
_cell.length_c   1.000
_cell.angle_alpha   90.00
_cell.angle_beta   90.00
_cell.angle_gamma   90.00
#
_symmetry.space_group_name_H-M   'P 1'
#
loop_
_entity.id
_entity.type
_entity.pdbx_description
1 polymer ?
#
loop_
_entity_poly.entity_id
_entity_poly.type
_entity_poly.pdbx_seq_one_letter_code
_entity_poly.pdbx_strand_id
1 'polypeptide(L)' 'MRIVQTEVSDTEHALLTEYARAHKTTIKEAVRQAIRRLAIRDEVDSKDPIFVAFPVARKKGRHSDASERVDFYLYGWEKA' A
#
# COMPACT_ATOMS: atom_id res chain seq x y z
N MET A 1 -16.05 8.24 3.20
CA MET A 1 -16.21 6.97 2.46
C MET A 1 -16.97 7.27 1.18
N ARG A 2 -16.39 7.01 -0.01
CA ARG A 2 -17.09 7.24 -1.29
C ARG A 2 -17.96 6.01 -1.59
N ILE A 3 -19.25 6.22 -1.83
CA ILE A 3 -20.18 5.18 -2.25
C ILE A 3 -20.23 5.20 -3.78
N VAL A 4 -20.04 4.05 -4.41
CA VAL A 4 -20.15 3.88 -5.85
C VAL A 4 -21.32 2.93 -6.09
N GLN A 5 -22.30 3.37 -6.89
CA GLN A 5 -23.38 2.52 -7.36
C GLN A 5 -22.97 1.92 -8.70
N THR A 6 -23.17 0.61 -8.85
CA THR A 6 -22.89 -0.14 -10.08
C THR A 6 -24.07 -1.03 -10.37
N GLU A 7 -24.37 -1.19 -11.65
CA GLU A 7 -25.35 -2.15 -12.11
C GLU A 7 -24.66 -3.50 -12.35
N VAL A 8 -25.35 -4.57 -11.97
CA VAL A 8 -24.87 -5.95 -12.14
C VAL A 8 -26.05 -6.77 -12.62
N SER A 9 -25.83 -7.69 -13.56
CA SER A 9 -26.89 -8.58 -14.02
C SER A 9 -27.34 -9.54 -12.92
N ASP A 10 -28.55 -10.06 -13.02
CA ASP A 10 -29.08 -11.06 -12.06
C ASP A 10 -28.18 -12.30 -11.98
N THR A 11 -27.59 -12.69 -13.11
CA THR A 11 -26.64 -13.81 -13.21
C THR A 11 -25.34 -13.54 -12.43
N GLU A 12 -24.76 -12.35 -12.57
CA GLU A 12 -23.54 -11.97 -11.84
C GLU A 12 -23.81 -11.83 -10.34
N HIS A 13 -24.97 -11.30 -9.97
CA HIS A 13 -25.40 -11.22 -8.58
C HIS A 13 -25.54 -12.61 -7.94
N ALA A 14 -26.13 -13.57 -8.66
CA ALA A 14 -26.23 -14.96 -8.21
C ALA A 14 -24.85 -15.60 -7.99
N LEU A 15 -23.93 -15.40 -8.94
CA LEU A 15 -22.54 -15.89 -8.83
C LEU A 15 -21.80 -15.28 -7.63
N LEU A 16 -21.93 -13.96 -7.42
CA LEU A 16 -21.34 -13.29 -6.26
C LEU A 16 -21.92 -13.78 -4.94
N THR A 17 -23.22 -14.09 -4.92
CA THR A 17 -23.91 -14.62 -3.74
C THR A 17 -23.39 -16.00 -3.37
N GLU A 18 -23.27 -16.90 -4.35
CA GLU A 18 -22.72 -18.25 -4.12
C GLU A 18 -21.25 -18.21 -3.72
N TYR A 19 -20.46 -17.33 -4.35
CA TYR A 19 -19.06 -17.11 -3.96
C TYR A 19 -18.95 -16.65 -2.50
N ALA A 20 -19.76 -15.67 -2.10
CA ALA A 20 -19.78 -15.13 -0.75
C ALA A 20 -20.18 -16.19 0.28
N ARG A 21 -21.17 -17.05 -0.05
CA ARG A 21 -21.59 -18.19 0.77
C ARG A 21 -20.46 -19.21 0.95
N ALA A 22 -19.81 -19.62 -0.14
CA ALA A 22 -18.71 -20.59 -0.11
C ALA A 22 -17.54 -20.13 0.77
N HIS A 23 -17.25 -18.82 0.78
CA HIS A 23 -16.15 -18.22 1.53
C HIS A 23 -16.56 -17.71 2.92
N LYS A 24 -17.83 -17.87 3.33
CA LYS A 24 -18.40 -17.34 4.58
C LYS A 24 -18.15 -15.83 4.77
N THR A 25 -18.18 -15.09 3.67
CA THR A 25 -17.98 -13.63 3.63
C THR A 25 -19.25 -12.91 3.15
N THR A 26 -19.31 -11.59 3.32
CA THR A 26 -20.38 -10.78 2.70
C THR A 26 -20.04 -10.44 1.25
N ILE A 27 -21.06 -10.21 0.41
CA ILE A 27 -20.87 -9.77 -0.99
C ILE A 27 -20.00 -8.51 -1.05
N LYS A 28 -20.23 -7.55 -0.14
CA LYS A 28 -19.44 -6.31 -0.06
C LYS A 28 -17.96 -6.57 0.17
N GLU A 29 -17.63 -7.53 1.03
CA GLU A 29 -16.25 -7.85 1.36
C GLU A 29 -15.57 -8.64 0.24
N ALA A 30 -16.29 -9.58 -0.37
CA ALA A 30 -15.82 -10.31 -1.55
C ALA A 30 -15.50 -9.35 -2.71
N VAL A 31 -16.41 -8.41 -3.02
CA VAL A 31 -16.21 -7.41 -4.06
C VAL A 31 -15.06 -6.47 -3.72
N ARG A 32 -14.96 -6.01 -2.46
CA ARG A 32 -13.83 -5.18 -2.00
C ARG A 32 -12.50 -5.89 -2.24
N GLN A 33 -12.38 -7.17 -1.90
CA GLN A 33 -11.15 -7.92 -2.09
C GLN A 33 -10.83 -8.14 -3.57
N ALA A 34 -11.84 -8.45 -4.39
CA ALA A 34 -11.66 -8.59 -5.83
C ALA A 34 -11.16 -7.28 -6.47
N ILE A 35 -11.80 -6.15 -6.16
CA ILE A 35 -11.36 -4.83 -6.63
C ILE A 35 -9.94 -4.53 -6.14
N ARG A 36 -9.63 -4.84 -4.87
CA ARG A 36 -8.30 -4.60 -4.31
C ARG A 36 -7.22 -5.41 -5.03
N ARG A 37 -7.47 -6.68 -5.33
CA ARG A 37 -6.55 -7.53 -6.11
C ARG A 37 -6.38 -7.03 -7.54
N LEU A 38 -7.42 -6.46 -8.13
CA LEU A 38 -7.36 -5.91 -9.50
C LEU A 38 -6.64 -4.55 -9.55
N ALA A 39 -6.92 -3.68 -8.58
CA ALA A 39 -6.43 -2.30 -8.55
C ALA A 39 -5.00 -2.19 -8.00
N ILE A 40 -4.65 -3.02 -7.03
CA ILE A 40 -3.28 -3.10 -6.52
C ILE A 40 -2.53 -4.06 -7.43
N ARG A 41 -1.77 -3.51 -8.40
CA ARG A 41 -0.73 -4.29 -9.07
C ARG A 41 0.28 -4.71 -8.02
N ASP A 42 0.65 -5.98 -8.01
CA ASP A 42 1.71 -6.53 -7.14
C ASP A 42 3.12 -6.10 -7.61
N GLU A 43 3.17 -5.24 -8.62
CA GLU A 43 4.40 -4.66 -9.16
C GLU A 43 4.72 -3.37 -8.41
N VAL A 44 5.79 -3.43 -7.62
CA VAL A 44 6.42 -2.24 -7.07
C VAL A 44 7.06 -1.46 -8.20
N ASP A 45 6.74 -0.17 -8.34
CA ASP A 45 7.39 0.69 -9.31
C ASP A 45 8.87 0.86 -8.93
N SER A 46 9.74 0.20 -9.69
CA SER A 46 11.20 0.28 -9.55
C SER A 46 11.76 1.70 -9.68
N LYS A 47 10.99 2.64 -10.25
CA LYS A 47 11.37 4.04 -10.43
C LYS A 47 10.72 4.97 -9.42
N ASP A 48 9.94 4.45 -8.47
CA ASP A 48 9.34 5.28 -7.43
C ASP A 48 10.46 6.03 -6.68
N PRO A 49 10.38 7.37 -6.59
CA PRO A 49 11.37 8.17 -5.88
C PRO A 49 11.65 7.67 -4.45
N ILE A 50 10.68 7.03 -3.79
CA ILE A 50 10.86 6.44 -2.46
C ILE A 50 11.91 5.32 -2.44
N PHE A 51 12.08 4.60 -3.55
CA PHE A 51 13.04 3.49 -3.70
C PHE A 51 14.32 3.89 -4.44
N VAL A 52 14.27 4.95 -5.25
CA VAL A 52 15.42 5.42 -6.06
C VAL A 52 16.22 6.52 -5.35
N ALA A 53 15.65 7.22 -4.37
CA ALA A 53 16.32 8.33 -3.66
C ALA A 53 17.42 7.89 -2.68
N PHE A 54 18.00 6.69 -2.82
CA PHE A 54 19.13 6.24 -2.00
C PHE A 54 20.47 6.57 -2.67
N PRO A 55 21.46 7.07 -1.91
CA PRO A 55 21.57 6.93 -0.46
C PRO A 55 20.95 8.11 0.30
N VAL A 56 19.98 7.81 1.18
CA VAL A 56 19.35 8.79 2.08
C VAL A 56 20.38 9.40 3.04
N ALA A 57 21.50 8.70 3.31
CA ALA A 57 22.61 9.18 4.12
C ALA A 57 23.89 9.36 3.29
N ARG A 58 24.53 10.53 3.40
CA ARG A 58 25.82 10.82 2.73
C ARG A 58 26.99 10.00 3.27
N LYS A 59 26.88 9.42 4.46
CA LYS A 59 27.93 8.61 5.11
C LYS A 59 27.36 7.34 5.73
N LYS A 60 28.07 6.22 5.58
CA LYS A 60 27.74 4.93 6.17
C LYS A 60 28.48 4.81 7.51
N GLY A 61 27.75 4.68 8.62
CA GLY A 61 28.33 4.55 9.97
C GLY A 61 27.32 3.92 10.95
N ARG A 62 27.80 3.07 11.87
CA ARG A 62 27.00 2.57 13.00
C ARG A 62 27.18 3.54 14.16
N HIS A 63 26.14 4.31 14.45
CA HIS A 63 26.10 5.24 15.58
C HIS A 63 25.11 4.71 16.63
N SER A 64 25.50 4.69 17.90
CA SER A 64 24.64 4.25 19.00
C SER A 64 23.46 5.18 19.24
N ASP A 65 23.59 6.45 18.85
CA ASP A 65 22.58 7.52 18.98
C ASP A 65 21.91 7.87 17.64
N ALA A 66 22.02 6.98 16.63
CA ALA A 66 21.54 7.25 15.26
C ALA A 66 20.06 7.67 15.21
N SER A 67 19.21 7.08 16.06
CA SER A 67 17.76 7.39 16.10
C SER A 67 17.44 8.77 16.66
N GLU A 68 18.28 9.30 17.55
CA GLU A 68 18.06 10.63 18.17
C GLU A 68 18.64 11.76 17.31
N ARG A 69 19.68 11.46 16.52
CA ARG A 69 20.42 12.47 15.74
C ARG A 69 20.34 12.20 14.24
N VAL A 70 19.24 11.59 13.79
CA VAL A 70 18.96 11.26 12.38
C VAL A 70 19.22 12.47 11.49
N ASP A 71 18.62 13.62 11.80
CA ASP A 71 18.73 14.81 10.97
C ASP A 71 20.17 15.34 10.87
N PHE A 72 20.95 15.23 11.95
CA PHE A 72 22.36 15.62 11.95
C PHE A 72 23.18 14.70 11.03
N TYR A 73 22.97 13.39 11.09
CA TYR A 73 23.71 12.42 10.27
C TYR A 73 23.26 12.41 8.79
N LEU A 74 21.98 12.67 8.52
CA LEU A 74 21.43 12.71 7.17
C LEU A 74 21.70 14.04 6.47
N TYR A 75 21.48 15.16 7.16
CA TYR A 75 21.45 16.49 6.55
C TYR A 75 22.61 17.40 6.98
N GLY A 76 23.37 17.04 8.02
CA GLY A 76 24.59 17.74 8.40
C GLY A 76 24.35 19.14 8.98
N TRP A 77 23.34 19.31 9.84
CA TRP A 77 23.06 20.60 10.47
C TRP A 77 24.29 21.07 11.27
N GLU A 78 24.98 22.10 10.76
CA GLU A 78 25.96 22.85 11.54
C GLU A 78 25.19 23.61 12.63
N LYS A 79 25.65 23.45 13.88
CA LYS A 79 25.24 24.33 14.96
C LYS A 79 25.58 25.77 14.57
N ALA A 80 24.57 26.64 14.51
CA ALA A 80 24.75 28.08 14.63
C ALA A 80 25.32 28.41 16.02
#